data_AF-A0A8C4NKR3-F1
#
_entry.id   AF-A0A8C4NKR3-F1
#
_cell.length_a   1.000
_cell.length_b   1.000
_cell.length_c   1.000
_cell.angle_alpha   90.00
_cell.angle_beta   90.00
_cell.angle_gamma   90.00
#
_symmetry.space_group_name_H-M   'P 1'
#
loop_
_entity.id
_entity.type
_entity.pdbx_description
1 polymer ?
#
loop_
_entity_poly.entity_id
_entity_poly.type
_entity_poly.pdbx_seq_one_letter_code
_entity_poly.pdbx_strand_id
1 'polypeptide(L)'
;MQPAILPRSSEARVDNPALLSAHDSPHPLGFGLAESTPWCIIPVLPVGPAHKLSGNAYCERDHRREHAPPQLIYSGHTALQAGTQVTDLKFMTPGDSYVWKLSQDQPHL
;
A
#
# COMPACT_ATOMS: atom_id res chain seq x y z
N MET A 1 -16.46 -30.91 -73.27
CA MET A 1 -16.11 -29.53 -73.66
C MET A 1 -16.51 -28.60 -72.52
N GLN A 2 -15.56 -27.92 -71.87
CA GLN A 2 -15.82 -26.77 -70.96
C GLN A 2 -15.77 -25.47 -71.79
N PRO A 3 -16.20 -24.25 -71.36
CA PRO A 3 -16.38 -23.70 -69.99
C PRO A 3 -17.73 -22.89 -69.86
N ALA A 4 -18.11 -22.09 -68.86
CA ALA A 4 -17.41 -20.95 -68.25
C ALA A 4 -18.32 -20.16 -67.26
N ILE A 5 -17.66 -19.42 -66.34
CA ILE A 5 -18.01 -18.08 -65.80
C ILE A 5 -18.99 -17.95 -64.60
N LEU A 6 -18.44 -17.29 -63.57
CA LEU A 6 -18.98 -16.82 -62.29
C LEU A 6 -20.15 -15.82 -62.45
N PRO A 7 -20.90 -15.52 -61.37
CA PRO A 7 -20.61 -14.19 -60.80
C PRO A 7 -20.33 -14.17 -59.29
N ARG A 8 -19.31 -13.36 -59.02
CA ARG A 8 -18.93 -12.72 -57.77
C ARG A 8 -19.91 -11.56 -57.48
N SER A 9 -20.00 -11.16 -56.21
CA SER A 9 -20.75 -10.01 -55.63
C SER A 9 -22.25 -10.27 -55.43
N SER A 10 -22.84 -10.00 -54.27
CA SER A 10 -22.71 -8.79 -53.46
C SER A 10 -22.58 -9.04 -51.94
N GLU A 11 -21.61 -8.32 -51.35
CA GLU A 11 -21.78 -7.58 -50.09
C GLU A 11 -22.39 -8.31 -48.89
N ALA A 12 -21.57 -9.13 -48.21
CA ALA A 12 -21.77 -9.36 -46.77
C ALA A 12 -21.31 -8.12 -46.00
N ARG A 13 -22.04 -7.00 -46.13
CA ARG A 13 -21.99 -5.93 -45.15
C ARG A 13 -22.87 -6.36 -43.99
N VAL A 14 -22.29 -7.20 -43.13
CA VAL A 14 -22.83 -7.40 -41.78
C VAL A 14 -22.47 -6.13 -41.02
N ASP A 15 -23.28 -5.10 -41.20
CA ASP A 15 -23.42 -4.03 -40.21
C ASP A 15 -23.89 -4.74 -38.93
N ASN A 16 -22.95 -5.16 -38.09
CA ASN A 16 -23.26 -5.65 -36.76
C ASN A 16 -23.23 -4.43 -35.82
N PRO A 17 -24.37 -3.80 -35.49
CA PRO A 17 -24.41 -2.69 -34.55
C PRO A 17 -24.13 -3.14 -33.10
N ALA A 18 -23.88 -4.42 -32.84
CA ALA A 18 -23.53 -4.92 -31.52
C ALA A 18 -22.06 -4.64 -31.12
N LEU A 19 -21.24 -4.07 -32.01
CA LEU A 19 -19.91 -3.54 -31.67
C LEU A 19 -19.96 -2.04 -31.27
N LEU A 20 -21.12 -1.56 -30.78
CA LEU A 20 -21.30 -0.18 -30.31
C LEU A 20 -21.98 -0.15 -28.92
N SER A 21 -21.28 -0.65 -27.89
CA SER A 21 -21.53 -0.40 -26.47
C SER A 21 -20.52 -1.21 -25.66
N ALA A 22 -19.68 -0.72 -24.76
CA ALA A 22 -19.66 0.54 -24.04
C ALA A 22 -18.21 0.81 -23.58
N HIS A 23 -17.46 1.61 -24.34
CA HIS A 23 -16.20 2.21 -23.84
C HIS A 23 -16.24 3.74 -23.80
N ASP A 24 -17.36 4.36 -24.19
CA ASP A 24 -17.54 5.81 -24.09
C ASP A 24 -18.42 6.16 -22.89
N SER A 25 -17.84 6.04 -21.70
CA SER A 25 -18.13 7.02 -20.64
C SER A 25 -16.90 7.91 -20.55
N PRO A 26 -17.00 9.21 -20.91
CA PRO A 26 -15.86 10.12 -20.87
C PRO A 26 -15.55 10.45 -19.42
N HIS A 27 -14.86 9.52 -18.77
CA HIS A 27 -14.26 9.65 -17.44
C HIS A 27 -15.32 9.81 -16.32
N PRO A 28 -15.03 9.45 -15.06
CA PRO A 28 -15.76 10.03 -13.94
C PRO A 28 -15.31 11.50 -13.76
N LEU A 29 -15.32 12.30 -14.85
CA LEU A 29 -15.25 13.75 -14.80
C LEU A 29 -16.65 14.31 -15.02
N GLY A 30 -17.62 13.77 -14.27
CA GLY A 30 -18.77 14.57 -13.92
C GLY A 30 -18.24 15.70 -13.04
N PHE A 31 -18.22 16.93 -13.53
CA PHE A 31 -17.93 18.10 -12.70
C PHE A 31 -18.86 18.04 -11.48
N GLY A 32 -18.31 17.58 -10.35
CA GLY A 32 -19.02 17.28 -9.11
C GLY A 32 -19.47 18.52 -8.36
N LEU A 33 -20.15 19.44 -9.05
CA LEU A 33 -20.71 20.65 -8.44
C LEU A 33 -21.91 20.33 -7.53
N ALA A 34 -22.48 19.13 -7.64
CA ALA A 34 -23.59 18.66 -6.82
C ALA A 34 -23.18 17.75 -5.64
N GLU A 35 -21.96 17.20 -5.65
CA GLU A 35 -21.42 16.34 -4.59
C GLU A 35 -20.43 17.06 -3.68
N SER A 36 -20.13 18.34 -3.94
CA SER A 36 -19.34 19.15 -3.02
C SER A 36 -20.17 19.48 -1.79
N THR A 37 -19.72 19.02 -0.61
CA THR A 37 -20.26 19.43 0.68
C THR A 37 -20.41 20.96 0.75
N PRO A 38 -21.53 21.50 1.27
CA PRO A 38 -21.75 22.95 1.30
C PRO A 38 -20.60 23.69 2.00
N TRP A 39 -20.17 24.79 1.39
CA TRP A 39 -19.09 25.66 1.84
C TRP A 39 -19.51 26.46 3.09
N CYS A 40 -19.59 25.80 4.25
CA CYS A 40 -19.36 26.34 5.60
C CYS A 40 -19.99 25.38 6.63
N ILE A 41 -19.45 24.16 6.73
CA ILE A 41 -19.42 23.48 8.03
C ILE A 41 -18.04 23.75 8.61
N ILE A 42 -17.97 24.53 9.70
CA ILE A 42 -16.70 24.73 10.40
C ILE A 42 -16.34 23.36 11.03
N PRO A 43 -15.24 22.72 10.64
CA PRO A 43 -14.91 21.40 11.14
C PRO A 43 -14.52 21.48 12.61
N VAL A 44 -15.18 20.69 13.46
CA VAL A 44 -14.78 20.50 14.86
C VAL A 44 -13.88 19.28 14.92
N LEU A 45 -12.56 19.52 14.91
CA LEU A 45 -11.58 18.44 15.04
C LEU A 45 -11.52 17.93 16.49
N PRO A 46 -11.50 16.62 16.71
CA PRO A 46 -11.33 16.08 18.06
C PRO A 46 -9.96 16.45 18.61
N VAL A 47 -9.90 16.65 19.92
CA VAL A 47 -8.66 16.94 20.62
C VAL A 47 -7.80 15.68 20.79
N GLY A 48 -6.48 15.87 20.85
CA GLY A 48 -5.53 14.79 21.10
C GLY A 48 -5.60 14.23 22.53
N PRO A 49 -4.97 13.07 22.78
CA PRO A 49 -5.06 12.33 24.05
C PRO A 49 -4.46 13.05 25.26
N ALA A 50 -3.68 14.11 25.01
CA ALA A 50 -3.04 14.93 26.05
C ALA A 50 -3.88 16.15 26.46
N HIS A 51 -5.10 16.33 25.95
CA HIS A 51 -6.03 17.35 26.47
C HIS A 51 -6.80 16.81 27.68
N LYS A 52 -6.09 16.58 28.78
CA LYS A 52 -6.64 16.11 30.07
C LYS A 52 -6.39 17.14 31.15
N LEU A 53 -7.39 17.34 32.02
CA LEU A 53 -7.33 18.28 33.15
C LEU A 53 -6.42 17.78 34.30
N SER A 54 -6.25 16.47 34.44
CA SER A 54 -5.44 15.83 35.49
C SER A 54 -4.75 14.57 34.96
N GLY A 55 -3.70 14.12 35.67
CA GLY A 55 -2.94 12.91 35.29
C GLY A 55 -2.26 13.03 33.92
N ASN A 56 -1.69 14.20 33.64
CA ASN A 56 -1.12 14.55 32.33
C ASN A 56 0.19 15.34 32.50
N ALA A 57 1.09 14.83 33.34
CA ALA A 57 2.40 15.43 33.51
C ALA A 57 3.24 15.18 32.25
N TYR A 58 3.91 16.23 31.74
CA TYR A 58 4.75 16.11 30.55
C TYR A 58 5.89 15.11 30.73
N CYS A 59 6.44 14.98 31.94
CA CYS A 59 7.56 14.10 32.24
C CYS A 59 7.25 12.61 32.08
N GLU A 60 6.00 12.19 32.17
CA GLU A 60 5.58 10.79 31.98
C GLU A 60 5.31 10.44 30.51
N ARG A 61 5.32 11.43 29.61
CA ARG A 61 4.93 11.28 28.20
C ARG A 61 6.04 11.67 27.21
N ASP A 62 7.16 12.18 27.73
CA ASP A 62 8.24 12.74 26.92
C ASP A 62 9.23 11.66 26.45
N HIS A 63 8.81 10.86 25.47
CA HIS A 63 9.66 9.84 24.83
C HIS A 63 10.97 10.40 24.28
N ARG A 64 11.02 11.70 23.92
CA ARG A 64 12.25 12.35 23.45
C ARG A 64 13.37 12.31 24.49
N ARG A 65 13.03 12.25 25.77
CA ARG A 65 13.98 12.12 26.90
C ARG A 65 14.14 10.69 27.41
N GLU A 66 13.29 9.78 26.96
CA GLU A 66 13.39 8.35 27.29
C GLU A 66 14.45 7.63 26.44
N HIS A 67 14.91 8.26 25.35
CA HIS A 67 15.99 7.72 24.55
C HIS A 67 17.32 7.71 25.31
N ALA A 68 17.77 6.51 25.65
CA ALA A 68 19.11 6.26 26.15
C ALA A 68 20.16 6.32 25.02
N PRO A 69 21.44 6.60 25.33
CA PRO A 69 22.53 6.40 24.39
C PRO A 69 22.59 4.95 23.88
N PRO A 70 23.13 4.70 22.67
CA PRO A 70 23.24 3.34 22.13
C PRO A 70 24.09 2.45 23.04
N GLN A 71 23.71 1.18 23.16
CA GLN A 71 24.47 0.18 23.90
C GLN A 71 25.67 -0.31 23.09
N LEU A 72 26.87 -0.27 23.68
CA LEU A 72 28.10 -0.74 23.08
C LEU A 72 28.29 -2.23 23.34
N ILE A 73 28.06 -3.08 22.34
CA ILE A 73 28.16 -4.54 22.47
C ILE A 73 29.62 -5.01 22.43
N TYR A 74 30.47 -4.34 21.64
CA TYR A 74 31.88 -4.66 21.50
C TYR A 74 32.69 -3.38 21.25
N SER A 75 33.87 -3.31 21.85
CA SER A 75 34.87 -2.26 21.62
C SER A 75 36.27 -2.80 21.84
N GLY A 76 37.19 -2.50 20.94
CA GLY A 76 38.57 -3.01 21.01
C GLY A 76 39.39 -2.51 22.21
N HIS A 77 38.93 -1.47 22.91
CA HIS A 77 39.59 -0.95 24.12
C HIS A 77 38.88 -1.33 25.42
N THR A 78 37.70 -1.94 25.33
CA THR A 78 36.95 -2.39 26.51
C THR A 78 37.37 -3.83 26.80
N ALA A 79 38.10 -4.04 27.89
CA ALA A 79 38.50 -5.37 28.33
C ALA A 79 37.24 -6.18 28.67
N LEU A 80 36.84 -7.06 27.76
CA LEU A 80 35.79 -8.05 28.05
C LEU A 80 36.37 -9.09 29.02
N GLN A 81 35.56 -9.53 29.98
CA GLN A 81 35.90 -10.69 30.81
C GLN A 81 36.25 -11.86 29.88
N ALA A 82 37.37 -12.55 30.16
CA ALA A 82 37.80 -13.71 29.39
C ALA A 82 36.72 -14.81 29.45
N GLY A 83 35.87 -14.87 28.43
CA GLY A 83 34.87 -15.92 28.28
C GLY A 83 35.51 -17.25 27.92
N THR A 84 35.00 -18.34 28.49
CA THR A 84 35.33 -19.70 28.05
C THR A 84 34.99 -19.83 26.56
N GLN A 85 35.93 -20.34 25.74
CA GLN A 85 35.64 -20.62 24.33
C GLN A 85 34.55 -21.69 24.24
N VAL A 86 33.37 -21.29 23.80
CA VAL A 86 32.28 -22.19 23.45
C VAL A 86 32.41 -22.49 21.96
N THR A 87 32.73 -23.73 21.61
CA THR A 87 32.93 -24.17 20.22
C THR A 87 31.62 -24.39 19.47
N ASP A 88 30.51 -24.55 20.19
CA ASP A 88 29.20 -24.92 19.65
C ASP A 88 28.22 -23.75 19.73
N LEU A 89 28.49 -22.67 18.96
CA LEU A 89 27.59 -21.52 18.87
C LEU A 89 26.59 -21.70 17.72
N LYS A 90 25.30 -21.55 18.01
CA LYS A 90 24.25 -21.48 16.99
C LYS A 90 24.34 -20.14 16.25
N PHE A 91 24.32 -20.18 14.91
CA PHE A 91 24.20 -18.97 14.10
C PHE A 91 22.88 -18.24 14.39
N MET A 92 22.97 -16.94 14.68
CA MET A 92 21.82 -16.07 14.96
C MET A 92 21.44 -15.26 13.71
N THR A 93 20.16 -15.24 13.39
CA THR A 93 19.57 -14.37 12.35
C THR A 93 18.85 -13.21 13.04
N PRO A 94 19.02 -11.94 12.60
CA PRO A 94 18.48 -10.76 13.29
C PRO A 94 16.95 -10.59 13.21
N GLY A 95 16.22 -11.56 12.63
CA GLY A 95 14.77 -11.56 12.49
C GLY A 95 14.26 -12.74 11.67
N ASP A 96 12.94 -12.82 11.50
CA ASP A 96 12.26 -13.88 10.75
C ASP A 96 12.13 -13.56 9.25
N SER A 97 12.10 -14.60 8.42
CA SER A 97 11.80 -14.48 6.99
C SER A 97 10.29 -14.57 6.73
N TYR A 98 9.78 -13.69 5.87
CA TYR A 98 8.35 -13.62 5.55
C TYR A 98 8.11 -13.91 4.07
N VAL A 99 7.12 -14.77 3.79
CA VAL A 99 6.61 -15.04 2.44
C VAL A 99 5.23 -14.40 2.31
N TRP A 100 5.12 -13.40 1.43
CA TRP A 100 3.86 -12.69 1.17
C TRP A 100 2.86 -13.57 0.43
N LYS A 101 1.56 -13.43 0.74
CA LYS A 101 0.47 -14.13 0.05
C LYS A 101 -0.04 -13.32 -1.13
N LEU A 102 -0.47 -13.99 -2.19
CA LEU A 102 -1.10 -13.34 -3.35
C LEU A 102 -2.47 -12.73 -2.95
N SER A 103 -2.80 -11.58 -3.56
CA SER A 103 -4.09 -10.91 -3.35
C SER A 103 -5.26 -11.84 -3.64
N GLN A 104 -6.34 -11.72 -2.88
CA GLN A 104 -7.57 -12.49 -3.08
C GLN A 104 -8.55 -11.82 -4.03
N ASP A 105 -8.47 -10.49 -4.17
CA ASP A 105 -9.42 -9.71 -4.98
C ASP A 105 -9.09 -9.80 -6.48
N GLN A 106 -7.85 -9.48 -6.86
CA GLN A 106 -7.36 -9.55 -8.24
C GLN A 106 -5.95 -10.15 -8.29
N PRO A 107 -5.82 -11.50 -8.33
CA PRO A 107 -4.51 -12.18 -8.29
C PRO A 107 -3.73 -12.05 -9.61
N HIS A 108 -4.44 -11.89 -10.71
CA HIS A 108 -3.89 -11.65 -12.04
C HIS A 108 -4.71 -10.54 -12.68
N LEU A 109 -4.03 -9.51 -13.22
CA LEU A 109 -4.64 -8.39 -13.91
C LEU A 109 -5.18 -8.83 -15.28
#